data_AF-A0A0V1KU65-F1
#
_entry.id   AF-A0A0V1KU65-F1
#
_cell.length_a   1.000
_cell.length_b   1.000
_cell.length_c   1.000
_cell.angle_alpha   90.00
_cell.angle_beta   90.00
_cell.angle_gamma   90.00
#
_symmetry.space_group_name_H-M   'P 1'
#
loop_
_entity.id
_entity.type
_entity.pdbx_description
1 polymer ?
#
loop_
_entity_poly.entity_id
_entity_poly.type
_entity_poly.pdbx_seq_one_letter_code
_entity_poly.pdbx_strand_id
1 'polypeptide(L)' 'MEKPLQQWGIFSEALSIDECMVPYYGHYSCKMFIKGKPIRFGFKYAMQTYAGKETDRENEPHGLRVVKQWFLI' A
#
# COMPACT_ATOMS: atom_id res chain seq x y z
N MET A 1 20.94 15.76 -6.89
CA MET A 1 20.64 15.24 -8.24
C MET A 1 19.31 14.53 -8.13
N GLU A 2 18.26 15.14 -8.69
CA GLU A 2 16.91 14.58 -8.70
C GLU A 2 16.91 13.30 -9.55
N LYS A 3 16.38 12.20 -9.02
CA LYS A 3 16.30 10.95 -9.79
C LYS A 3 15.15 11.10 -10.79
N PRO A 4 15.37 10.79 -12.08
CA PRO A 4 14.29 10.85 -13.05
C PRO A 4 13.19 9.88 -12.63
N LEU A 5 11.96 10.39 -12.54
CA LEU A 5 10.75 9.57 -12.31
C LEU A 5 10.75 8.45 -13.35
N GLN A 6 10.56 7.22 -12.89
CA GLN A 6 10.72 6.01 -13.69
C GLN A 6 9.98 6.12 -15.02
N GLN A 7 10.72 5.85 -16.09
CA GLN A 7 10.49 6.24 -17.48
C GLN A 7 9.34 5.49 -18.20
N TRP A 8 8.43 4.86 -17.45
CA TRP A 8 7.42 3.95 -18.01
C TRP A 8 6.02 4.29 -17.49
N GLY A 9 5.34 5.20 -18.18
CA GLY A 9 3.93 5.52 -17.94
C GLY A 9 3.58 6.97 -18.25
N ILE A 10 2.33 7.22 -18.63
CA ILE A 10 1.76 8.59 -18.66
C ILE A 10 1.31 8.89 -17.23
N PHE A 11 2.01 9.80 -16.56
CA PHE A 11 1.59 10.30 -15.25
C PHE A 11 0.62 11.48 -15.43
N SER A 12 -0.45 11.48 -14.63
CA SER A 12 -1.36 12.60 -14.49
C SER A 12 -0.81 13.58 -13.44
N GLU A 13 -1.05 14.88 -13.62
CA GLU A 13 -0.76 15.89 -12.58
C GLU A 13 -1.51 15.62 -11.28
N ALA A 14 -2.69 14.98 -11.37
CA ALA A 14 -3.49 14.55 -10.24
C ALA A 14 -3.51 13.01 -10.17
N LEU A 15 -2.92 12.45 -9.11
CA LEU A 15 -2.90 11.02 -8.80
C LEU A 15 -3.55 10.77 -7.45
N SER A 16 -4.32 9.68 -7.35
CA SER A 16 -4.93 9.22 -6.10
C SER A 16 -4.35 7.85 -5.71
N ILE A 17 -3.93 7.71 -4.46
CA ILE A 17 -3.53 6.43 -3.88
C ILE A 17 -4.65 5.95 -2.97
N ASP A 18 -5.07 4.70 -3.14
CA ASP A 18 -6.05 4.05 -2.28
C ASP A 18 -5.69 2.58 -2.01
N GLU A 19 -6.27 2.02 -0.97
CA GLU A 19 -6.08 0.65 -0.52
C GLU A 19 -7.14 -0.28 -1.11
N CYS A 20 -6.72 -1.34 -1.80
CA CYS A 20 -7.62 -2.39 -2.26
C CYS A 20 -7.49 -3.68 -1.43
N MET A 21 -8.54 -4.51 -1.47
CA MET A 21 -8.57 -5.81 -0.80
C MET A 21 -8.56 -6.91 -1.84
N VAL A 22 -7.56 -7.79 -1.77
CA VAL A 22 -7.48 -9.01 -2.59
C VAL A 22 -8.11 -10.16 -1.80
N PRO A 23 -9.23 -10.76 -2.24
CA PRO A 23 -9.96 -11.76 -1.47
C PRO A 23 -9.09 -12.99 -1.20
N TYR A 24 -9.02 -13.40 0.06
CA TYR A 24 -8.30 -14.61 0.46
C TYR A 24 -8.92 -15.21 1.72
N TYR A 25 -9.40 -16.44 1.61
CA TYR A 25 -10.12 -17.13 2.68
C TYR A 25 -9.30 -18.24 3.36
N GLY A 26 -8.09 -18.51 2.88
CA GLY A 26 -7.20 -19.53 3.44
C GLY A 26 -6.61 -19.16 4.81
N HIS A 27 -5.89 -20.09 5.41
CA HIS A 27 -5.24 -19.91 6.72
C HIS A 27 -3.84 -19.31 6.56
N TYR A 28 -3.79 -18.01 6.29
CA TYR A 28 -2.54 -17.25 6.28
C TYR A 28 -2.58 -16.10 7.30
N SER A 29 -1.46 -15.83 7.96
CA SER A 29 -1.40 -14.96 9.13
C SER A 29 -1.46 -13.46 8.81
N CYS A 30 -1.07 -13.06 7.59
CA CYS A 30 -1.09 -11.66 7.16
C CYS A 30 -2.40 -11.21 6.49
N LYS A 31 -3.43 -12.08 6.41
CA LYS A 31 -4.75 -11.66 5.95
C LYS A 31 -5.37 -10.70 6.97
N MET A 32 -6.10 -9.71 6.46
CA MET A 32 -6.75 -8.70 7.28
C MET A 32 -8.26 -8.77 7.15
N PHE A 33 -8.93 -8.36 8.22
CA PHE A 33 -10.37 -8.09 8.22
C PHE A 33 -10.60 -6.58 8.21
N ILE A 34 -11.34 -6.07 7.22
CA ILE A 34 -11.75 -4.66 7.17
C ILE A 34 -13.28 -4.59 7.18
N LYS A 35 -13.84 -3.97 8.23
CA LYS A 35 -15.29 -3.75 8.33
C LYS A 35 -15.74 -2.72 7.31
N GLY A 36 -16.91 -2.93 6.71
CA GLY A 36 -17.53 -1.98 5.77
C GLY A 36 -17.07 -2.09 4.32
N LYS A 37 -16.06 -2.92 3.99
CA LYS A 37 -15.73 -3.24 2.59
C LYS A 37 -16.58 -4.40 2.05
N PRO A 38 -16.91 -4.44 0.75
CA PRO A 38 -17.59 -5.58 0.12
C PRO A 38 -16.80 -6.89 0.34
N ILE A 39 -15.48 -6.83 0.13
CA ILE A 39 -14.54 -7.91 0.46
C ILE A 39 -13.95 -7.61 1.82
N ARG A 40 -14.39 -8.38 2.83
CA ARG A 40 -13.99 -8.15 4.21
C ARG A 40 -12.74 -8.90 4.64
N PHE A 41 -12.43 -10.03 4.01
CA PHE A 41 -11.29 -10.88 4.34
C PHE A 41 -10.36 -11.02 3.14
N GLY A 42 -9.09 -10.70 3.33
CA GLY A 42 -8.13 -10.76 2.24
C GLY A 42 -6.79 -10.12 2.58
N PHE A 43 -5.94 -9.98 1.57
CA PHE A 43 -4.71 -9.20 1.68
C PHE A 43 -5.01 -7.74 1.35
N LYS A 44 -4.56 -6.85 2.22
CA LYS A 44 -4.59 -5.41 1.96
C LYS A 44 -3.44 -5.06 1.04
N TYR A 45 -3.75 -4.37 -0.05
CA TYR A 45 -2.79 -3.95 -1.05
C TYR A 45 -2.92 -2.45 -1.28
N ALA A 46 -1.86 -1.73 -0.97
CA ALA A 46 -1.71 -0.32 -1.30
C ALA A 46 -0.38 -0.21 -2.03
N MET A 47 -0.32 -0.83 -3.22
CA MET A 47 0.88 -0.97 -4.07
C MET A 47 1.96 -1.94 -3.56
N GLN A 48 1.98 -2.24 -2.27
CA GLN A 48 2.69 -3.37 -1.69
C GLN A 48 1.75 -4.21 -0.81
N THR A 49 2.04 -5.51 -0.69
CA THR A 49 1.31 -6.39 0.21
C THR A 49 1.58 -5.96 1.64
N TYR A 50 0.54 -5.53 2.33
CA TYR A 50 0.65 -5.11 3.72
C TYR A 50 0.41 -6.30 4.65
N ALA A 51 1.32 -6.51 5.60
CA ALA A 51 1.26 -7.65 6.51
C ALA A 51 0.91 -7.29 7.97
N GLY A 52 0.73 -6.01 8.29
CA GLY A 52 0.36 -5.55 9.64
C GLY A 52 1.43 -5.77 10.73
N LYS A 53 2.59 -6.32 10.38
CA LYS A 53 3.68 -6.67 11.29
C LYS A 53 5.01 -6.05 10.85
N GLU A 54 4.93 -4.85 10.29
CA GLU A 54 6.11 -4.16 9.79
C GLU A 54 6.90 -3.60 10.96
N THR A 55 8.16 -4.04 11.09
CA THR A 55 9.10 -3.63 12.12
C THR A 55 9.97 -2.50 11.61
N ASP A 56 9.36 -1.39 11.23
CA ASP A 56 10.14 -0.21 10.86
C ASP A 56 10.66 0.47 12.13
N ARG A 57 11.94 0.84 12.13
CA ARG A 57 12.64 1.41 13.31
C ARG A 57 12.26 2.87 13.58
N GLU A 58 11.58 3.52 12.64
CA GLU A 58 11.15 4.90 12.74
C GLU A 58 9.63 4.94 12.93
N ASN A 59 9.17 5.70 13.92
CA ASN A 59 7.74 5.88 14.27
C ASN A 59 6.98 6.73 13.23
N GLU A 60 7.26 6.56 11.94
CA GLU A 60 6.57 7.28 10.88
C GLU A 60 5.15 6.75 10.68
N PRO A 61 4.15 7.65 10.52
CA PRO A 61 2.80 7.23 10.18
C PRO A 61 2.77 6.41 8.89
N HIS A 62 2.05 5.28 8.90
CA HIS A 62 1.97 4.37 7.75
C HIS A 62 1.56 5.06 6.44
N GLY A 63 0.60 5.99 6.48
CA GLY A 63 0.18 6.72 5.29
C GLY A 63 1.29 7.56 4.68
N LEU A 64 2.15 8.15 5.52
CA LEU A 64 3.29 8.93 5.07
C LEU A 64 4.35 8.04 4.40
N ARG A 65 4.62 6.86 4.97
CA ARG A 65 5.57 5.88 4.40
C ARG A 65 5.17 5.45 2.99
N VAL A 66 3.89 5.13 2.79
CA VAL A 66 3.35 4.76 1.47
C VAL A 66 3.57 5.92 0.49
N VAL A 67 3.14 7.13 0.81
CA VAL A 67 3.30 8.29 -0.08
C VAL A 67 4.77 8.58 -0.39
N LYS A 68 5.65 8.54 0.62
CA LYS A 68 7.09 8.77 0.41
C LYS A 68 7.71 7.74 -0.53
N GLN A 69 7.41 6.45 -0.36
CA GLN A 69 7.98 5.42 -1.23
C GLN A 69 7.59 5.60 -2.71
N TRP A 70 6.45 6.24 -2.98
CA TRP A 70 5.96 6.49 -4.34
C TRP A 70 6.43 7.82 -4.95
N PHE A 71 6.46 8.90 -4.16
CA PHE A 71 6.75 10.24 -4.67
C PHE A 71 8.16 10.74 -4.36
N LEU A 72 8.84 10.21 -3.34
CA LEU A 72 10.25 10.49 -3.05
C LEU A 72 11.10 9.35 -3.60
N ILE A 73 11.46 9.47 -4.88
CA ILE A 73 12.54 8.70 -5.52
C ILE A 73 13.80 9.55 -5.57
#